data_AF-A0A954V1Q7-F1
#
_entry.id   AF-A0A954V1Q7-F1
#
_cell.length_a   1.000
_cell.length_b   1.000
_cell.length_c   1.000
_cell.angle_alpha   90.00
_cell.angle_beta   90.00
_cell.angle_gamma   90.00
#
_symmetry.space_group_name_H-M   'P 1'
#
loop_
_entity.id
_entity.type
_entity.pdbx_description
1 polymer ?
#
loop_
_entity_poly.entity_id
_entity_poly.type
_entity_poly.pdbx_seq_one_letter_code
_entity_poly.pdbx_strand_id
1 'polypeptide(L)'
;GVHWATEVADEMVTASGAKLACEVVDLRTLVPLDVETILTSVKKTGKVLLLHEDTLTAGFGGELAAIIAEHAFEYLDAPIVRVASWDTPVPFAIPLEQGFLPKGRLKAAVERLVEY
;
A
#
# COMPACT_ATOMS: atom_id res chain seq x y z
N GLY A 1 0.65 9.08 -5.36
CA GLY A 1 0.87 7.89 -4.52
C GLY A 1 2.07 7.99 -3.58
N VAL A 2 3.31 7.90 -4.09
CA VAL A 2 4.54 7.75 -3.26
C VAL A 2 4.75 8.84 -2.21
N HIS A 3 4.43 10.10 -2.55
CA HIS A 3 4.54 11.21 -1.59
C HIS A 3 3.60 11.04 -0.40
N TRP A 4 2.39 10.52 -0.62
CA TRP A 4 1.45 10.23 0.48
C TRP A 4 1.97 9.10 1.37
N ALA A 5 2.59 8.07 0.78
CA ALA A 5 3.21 6.99 1.54
C ALA A 5 4.38 7.49 2.38
N THR A 6 5.21 8.38 1.84
CA THR A 6 6.36 8.96 2.54
C THR A 6 5.90 9.87 3.68
N GLU A 7 4.92 10.74 3.42
CA GLU A 7 4.29 11.61 4.43
C GLU A 7 3.75 10.78 5.61
N VAL A 8 2.96 9.73 5.32
CA VAL A 8 2.44 8.83 6.37
C VAL A 8 3.56 8.07 7.09
N ALA A 9 4.57 7.58 6.38
CA ALA A 9 5.71 6.88 6.99
C ALA A 9 6.53 7.78 7.92
N ASP A 10 6.60 9.09 7.63
CA ASP A 10 7.31 10.05 8.47
C ASP A 10 6.53 10.44 9.73
N GLU A 11 5.20 10.48 9.65
CA GLU A 11 4.32 10.85 10.76
C GLU A 11 4.02 9.71 11.74
N MET A 12 4.09 8.46 11.29
CA MET A 12 3.61 7.33 12.08
C MET A 12 4.57 6.91 13.18
N VAL A 13 3.97 6.65 14.34
CA VAL A 13 4.65 6.14 15.53
C VAL A 13 3.99 4.85 16.00
N THR A 14 4.80 3.99 16.61
CA THR A 14 4.37 2.78 17.32
C THR A 14 3.68 3.14 18.63
N ALA A 15 3.02 2.16 19.26
CA ALA A 15 2.37 2.35 20.56
C ALA A 15 3.33 2.81 21.69
N SER A 16 4.63 2.53 21.55
CA SER A 16 5.67 2.99 22.48
C SER A 16 6.15 4.43 22.20
N GLY A 17 5.62 5.09 21.17
CA GLY A 17 6.00 6.42 20.74
C GLY A 17 7.25 6.48 19.84
N ALA A 18 7.87 5.33 19.52
CA ALA A 18 8.98 5.27 18.58
C ALA A 18 8.49 5.37 17.13
N LYS A 19 9.28 5.96 16.22
CA LYS A 19 8.96 6.03 14.78
C LYS A 19 8.70 4.63 14.21
N LEU A 20 7.62 4.50 13.43
CA LEU A 20 7.32 3.24 12.75
C LEU A 20 8.38 2.98 11.66
N ALA A 21 8.96 1.78 11.67
CA ALA A 21 9.91 1.37 10.64
C ALA A 21 9.16 0.93 9.38
N CYS A 22 9.07 1.81 8.39
CA CYS A 22 8.43 1.56 7.10
C CYS A 22 9.45 1.59 5.97
N GLU A 23 9.40 0.60 5.06
CA GLU A 23 10.06 0.70 3.75
C GLU A 23 9.05 1.15 2.69
N VAL A 24 9.34 2.27 2.04
CA VAL A 24 8.55 2.76 0.90
C VAL A 24 9.25 2.34 -0.39
N VAL A 25 8.65 1.41 -1.12
CA VAL A 25 9.14 0.96 -2.44
C VAL A 25 8.37 1.69 -3.53
N ASP A 26 9.05 2.57 -4.25
CA ASP A 26 8.53 3.19 -5.48
C ASP A 26 8.83 2.29 -6.67
N LEU A 27 7.78 1.71 -7.28
CA LEU A 27 7.92 0.72 -8.34
C LEU A 27 8.56 1.28 -9.62
N ARG A 28 8.29 2.55 -9.95
CA ARG A 28 8.69 3.27 -11.17
C ARG A 28 8.25 2.64 -12.51
N THR A 29 8.53 1.36 -12.72
CA THR A 29 8.21 0.59 -13.92
C THR A 29 7.23 -0.51 -13.58
N LEU A 30 6.07 -0.54 -14.25
CA LEU A 30 5.09 -1.63 -14.08
C LEU A 30 5.39 -2.82 -14.98
N VAL A 31 5.93 -2.56 -16.18
CA VAL A 31 6.26 -3.61 -17.16
C VAL A 31 7.54 -3.23 -17.91
N PRO A 32 8.65 -4.00 -17.77
CA PRO A 32 8.82 -5.12 -16.84
C PRO A 32 8.90 -4.65 -15.38
N LEU A 33 8.26 -5.39 -14.47
CA LEU A 33 8.27 -5.10 -13.04
C LEU A 33 9.58 -5.58 -12.39
N ASP A 34 10.15 -4.77 -11.50
CA ASP A 34 11.25 -5.19 -10.63
C ASP A 34 10.73 -6.02 -9.44
N VAL A 35 10.47 -7.31 -9.69
CA VAL A 35 9.95 -8.25 -8.71
C VAL A 35 10.97 -8.53 -7.60
N GLU A 36 12.27 -8.51 -7.91
CA GLU A 36 13.33 -8.84 -6.96
C GLU A 36 13.37 -7.84 -5.80
N THR A 37 13.30 -6.54 -6.09
CA THR A 37 13.25 -5.49 -5.07
C THR A 37 12.02 -5.64 -4.17
N ILE A 38 10.86 -5.94 -4.75
CA ILE A 38 9.60 -6.12 -4.00
C ILE A 38 9.74 -7.30 -3.05
N LEU A 39 10.12 -8.48 -3.55
CA LEU A 39 10.20 -9.69 -2.72
C LEU A 39 11.28 -9.57 -1.63
N THR A 40 12.37 -8.88 -1.89
CA THR A 40 13.42 -8.62 -0.90
C THR A 40 12.89 -7.78 0.26
N SER A 41 12.12 -6.72 -0.03
CA SER A 41 11.49 -5.90 1.01
C SER A 41 10.43 -6.68 1.79
N VAL A 42 9.56 -7.44 1.10
CA VAL A 42 8.54 -8.27 1.76
C VAL A 42 9.16 -9.27 2.74
N LYS A 43 10.20 -10.00 2.32
CA LYS A 43 10.89 -10.97 3.17
C LYS A 43 11.54 -10.34 4.40
N LYS A 44 11.88 -9.05 4.33
CA LYS A 44 12.47 -8.29 5.43
C LYS A 44 11.42 -7.76 6.41
N THR A 45 10.26 -7.31 5.91
CA THR A 45 9.28 -6.56 6.71
C THR A 45 8.06 -7.37 7.14
N GLY A 46 7.72 -8.43 6.41
CA GLY A 46 6.62 -9.35 6.71
C GLY A 46 5.20 -8.79 6.56
N LYS A 47 5.03 -7.47 6.44
CA LYS A 47 3.73 -6.80 6.30
C LYS A 47 3.72 -5.90 5.07
N VAL A 48 2.67 -6.01 4.25
CA VAL A 48 2.60 -5.35 2.93
C VAL A 48 1.33 -4.54 2.78
N LEU A 49 1.51 -3.27 2.38
CA LEU A 49 0.44 -2.38 1.94
C LEU A 49 0.72 -1.91 0.51
N LEU A 50 -0.22 -2.12 -0.40
CA LEU A 50 -0.14 -1.71 -1.79
C LEU A 50 -1.00 -0.46 -2.02
N LEU A 51 -0.40 0.61 -2.54
CA LEU A 51 -1.04 1.92 -2.71
C LEU A 51 -1.04 2.34 -4.19
N HIS A 52 -2.21 2.67 -4.74
CA HIS A 52 -2.33 3.29 -6.06
C HIS A 52 -3.59 4.15 -6.20
N GLU A 53 -3.61 5.05 -7.18
CA GLU A 53 -4.72 6.00 -7.41
C GLU A 53 -5.82 5.44 -8.30
N ASP A 54 -5.54 4.36 -9.04
CA ASP A 54 -6.58 3.67 -9.81
C ASP A 54 -7.60 3.00 -8.88
N THR A 55 -8.72 2.58 -9.45
CA THR A 55 -9.77 1.79 -8.80
C THR A 55 -9.23 0.48 -8.22
N LEU A 56 -9.86 0.00 -7.14
CA LEU A 56 -9.41 -1.17 -6.40
C LEU A 56 -9.56 -2.46 -7.21
N THR A 57 -10.69 -2.60 -7.89
CA THR A 57 -11.03 -3.79 -8.69
C THR A 57 -10.29 -3.75 -10.01
N ALA A 58 -9.62 -4.85 -10.36
CA ALA A 58 -8.78 -4.97 -11.55
C ALA A 58 -7.61 -3.98 -11.67
N GLY A 59 -7.32 -3.20 -10.62
CA GLY A 59 -6.13 -2.35 -10.54
C GLY A 59 -4.85 -3.17 -10.32
N PHE A 60 -3.70 -2.57 -10.62
CA PHE A 60 -2.38 -3.23 -10.57
C PHE A 60 -2.01 -3.76 -9.17
N GLY A 61 -2.59 -3.22 -8.10
CA GLY A 61 -2.42 -3.78 -6.75
C GLY A 61 -2.92 -5.22 -6.61
N GLY A 62 -3.84 -5.68 -7.46
CA GLY A 62 -4.26 -7.08 -7.52
C GLY A 62 -3.15 -8.01 -8.03
N GLU A 63 -2.47 -7.62 -9.11
CA GLU A 63 -1.35 -8.37 -9.69
C GLU A 63 -0.18 -8.47 -8.71
N LEU A 64 0.20 -7.34 -8.09
CA LEU A 64 1.24 -7.33 -7.07
C LEU A 64 0.91 -8.24 -5.87
N ALA A 65 -0.34 -8.23 -5.41
CA ALA A 65 -0.76 -9.08 -4.32
C ALA A 65 -0.64 -10.57 -4.70
N ALA A 66 -0.99 -10.93 -5.93
CA ALA A 66 -0.85 -12.29 -6.43
C ALA A 66 0.63 -12.73 -6.50
N ILE A 67 1.50 -11.91 -7.10
CA ILE A 67 2.95 -12.17 -7.19
C ILE A 67 3.57 -12.36 -5.80
N ILE A 68 3.25 -11.48 -4.86
CA ILE A 68 3.78 -11.55 -3.49
C ILE A 68 3.26 -12.81 -2.78
N ALA A 69 1.97 -13.11 -2.91
CA ALA A 69 1.40 -14.32 -2.33
C ALA A 69 2.01 -15.58 -2.95
N GLU A 70 2.29 -15.61 -4.25
CA GLU A 70 2.89 -16.77 -4.91
C GLU A 70 4.34 -17.02 -4.46
N HIS A 71 5.13 -15.96 -4.28
CA HIS A 71 6.58 -16.08 -4.08
C HIS A 71 7.08 -15.79 -2.66
N ALA A 72 6.23 -15.27 -1.77
CA ALA A 72 6.63 -14.85 -0.42
C ALA A 72 5.57 -15.14 0.65
N PHE A 73 4.59 -16.02 0.41
CA PHE A 73 3.54 -16.33 1.39
C PHE A 73 4.08 -16.68 2.78
N GLU A 74 5.12 -17.52 2.86
CA GLU A 74 5.71 -17.97 4.14
C GLU A 74 6.37 -16.86 4.94
N TYR A 75 6.59 -15.68 4.34
CA TYR A 75 7.17 -14.52 4.99
C TYR A 75 6.11 -13.49 5.43
N LEU A 76 4.83 -13.70 5.12
CA LEU A 76 3.77 -12.76 5.46
C LEU A 76 3.26 -12.98 6.89
N ASP A 77 3.41 -11.97 7.74
CA ASP A 77 2.90 -11.95 9.12
C ASP A 77 1.46 -11.42 9.21
N ALA A 78 0.94 -10.86 8.12
CA ALA A 78 -0.38 -10.23 8.03
C ALA A 78 -0.92 -10.32 6.59
N PRO A 79 -2.25 -10.17 6.37
CA PRO A 79 -2.79 -10.09 5.02
C PRO A 79 -2.21 -8.92 4.24
N ILE A 80 -2.01 -9.10 2.92
CA ILE A 80 -1.66 -8.01 2.01
C ILE A 80 -2.83 -7.04 1.94
N VAL A 81 -2.62 -5.80 2.38
CA VAL A 81 -3.65 -4.75 2.35
C VAL A 81 -3.51 -3.93 1.07
N ARG A 82 -4.62 -3.70 0.37
CA ARG A 82 -4.67 -2.85 -0.82
C ARG A 82 -5.44 -1.57 -0.51
N VAL A 83 -4.83 -0.42 -0.80
CA VAL A 83 -5.42 0.90 -0.62
C VAL A 83 -5.45 1.60 -1.97
N ALA A 84 -6.65 1.74 -2.51
CA ALA A 84 -6.90 2.23 -3.85
C ALA A 84 -8.11 3.17 -3.87
N SER A 85 -8.37 3.80 -5.03
CA SER A 85 -9.58 4.61 -5.20
C SER A 85 -10.85 3.74 -5.19
N TRP A 86 -12.02 4.36 -5.07
CA TRP A 86 -13.29 3.64 -5.15
C TRP A 86 -13.53 3.09 -6.56
N ASP A 87 -14.29 2.00 -6.66
CA ASP A 87 -14.70 1.37 -7.92
C ASP A 87 -15.84 2.15 -8.59
N THR A 88 -15.56 3.43 -8.89
CA THR A 88 -16.46 4.36 -9.56
C THR A 88 -15.69 5.16 -10.60
N PRO A 89 -16.36 5.75 -11.61
CA PRO A 89 -15.74 6.77 -12.44
C PRO A 89 -15.17 7.91 -11.59
N VAL A 90 -14.10 8.55 -12.08
CA VAL A 90 -13.48 9.69 -11.40
C VAL A 90 -14.52 10.82 -11.29
N PRO A 91 -14.87 11.27 -10.07
CA PRO A 91 -15.84 12.33 -9.89
C PRO A 91 -15.24 13.69 -10.23
N PHE A 92 -16.05 14.58 -10.80
CA PHE A 92 -15.66 15.97 -11.08
C PHE A 92 -16.11 16.96 -9.98
N ALA A 93 -17.21 16.65 -9.29
CA ALA A 93 -17.70 17.51 -8.23
C ALA A 93 -16.79 17.41 -6.99
N ILE A 94 -16.29 18.54 -6.50
CA ILE A 94 -15.39 18.62 -5.34
C ILE A 94 -15.88 17.79 -4.14
N PRO A 95 -17.17 17.81 -3.74
CA PRO A 95 -17.63 17.02 -2.60
C PRO A 95 -17.55 15.50 -2.83
N LEU A 96 -17.57 15.05 -4.09
CA LEU A 96 -17.46 13.62 -4.44
C LEU A 96 -16.01 13.20 -4.65
N GLU A 97 -15.14 14.13 -5.04
CA GLU A 97 -13.69 13.91 -5.09
C GLU A 97 -13.10 13.67 -3.69
N GLN A 98 -13.70 14.30 -2.67
CA GLN A 98 -13.38 14.04 -1.27
C GLN A 98 -13.63 12.57 -0.91
N GLY A 99 -12.55 11.83 -0.72
CA GLY A 99 -12.59 10.40 -0.33
C GLY A 99 -12.51 9.43 -1.50
N PHE A 100 -12.65 9.89 -2.75
CA PHE A 100 -12.45 9.05 -3.94
C PHE A 100 -11.03 8.48 -3.96
N LEU A 101 -10.03 9.34 -3.82
CA LEU A 101 -8.62 8.94 -3.73
C LEU A 101 -8.31 8.22 -2.41
N PRO A 102 -7.31 7.33 -2.38
CA PRO A 102 -6.95 6.58 -1.19
C PRO A 102 -6.31 7.40 -0.06
N LYS A 103 -5.93 8.67 -0.31
CA LYS A 103 -5.13 9.48 0.63
C LYS A 103 -5.74 9.52 2.04
N GLY A 104 -7.04 9.81 2.16
CA GLY A 104 -7.72 9.98 3.45
C GLY A 104 -7.84 8.70 4.29
N ARG A 105 -7.62 7.53 3.70
CA ARG A 105 -7.75 6.21 4.38
C ARG A 105 -6.42 5.47 4.51
N LEU A 106 -5.33 6.02 3.97
CA LEU A 106 -4.01 5.39 4.00
C LEU A 106 -3.49 5.17 5.42
N LYS A 107 -3.52 6.22 6.26
CA LYS A 107 -3.03 6.14 7.65
C LYS A 107 -3.74 5.06 8.46
N ALA A 108 -5.07 5.06 8.45
CA ALA A 108 -5.87 4.06 9.14
C ALA A 108 -5.62 2.62 8.64
N ALA A 109 -5.29 2.46 7.35
CA ALA A 109 -4.93 1.16 6.80
C ALA A 109 -3.55 0.67 7.30
N VAL A 110 -2.57 1.57 7.43
CA VAL A 110 -1.27 1.24 8.02
C VAL A 110 -1.42 0.88 9.50
N GLU A 111 -2.18 1.66 10.28
CA GLU A 111 -2.46 1.39 11.70
C GLU A 111 -3.04 -0.01 11.88
N ARG A 112 -4.09 -0.34 11.12
CA ARG A 112 -4.69 -1.68 11.13
C ARG A 112 -3.72 -2.79 10.75
N LEU A 113 -2.87 -2.57 9.75
CA LEU A 113 -1.90 -3.57 9.31
C LEU A 113 -0.85 -3.85 10.38
N VAL A 114 -0.40 -2.82 11.09
CA VAL A 114 0.58 -2.95 12.18
C VAL A 114 0.01 -3.76 13.35
N GLU A 115 -1.29 -3.65 13.64
CA GLU A 115 -1.98 -4.33 14.75
C GLU A 115 -2.27 -5.83 14.55
N TYR A 116 -2.20 -6.35 13.31
CA TYR A 116 -2.34 -7.80 13.05
C TYR A 116 -1.27 -8.62 13.76
#